data_AF-A0A5C6FIG4-F1
#
_entry.id   AF-A0A5C6FIG4-F1
#
_cell.length_a   1.000
_cell.length_b   1.000
_cell.length_c   1.000
_cell.angle_alpha   90.00
_cell.angle_beta   90.00
_cell.angle_gamma   90.00
#
_symmetry.space_group_name_H-M   'P 1'
#
loop_
_entity.id
_entity.type
_entity.pdbx_description
1 polymer ?
#
loop_
_entity_poly.entity_id
_entity_poly.type
_entity_poly.pdbx_seq_one_letter_code
_entity_poly.pdbx_strand_id
1 'polypeptide(L)'
;MPFQNLGSVITPHCKRDPDRVFFVQPRFLFLPPKPKTTMTRKNVLFLCTGNSCRSQIAEGWARHFHGDSIQPYSAGIEAHGMNPNAMAVMKEAGVDISSQSSKLADTVKDVPLDLVITVCGHADENCPMFLTKAKTVHVGFDDPPKLAKEAKTEEEALDAYRRVRDEIRDFIQNQLPEKLREV
;
A
#
# COMPACT_ATOMS: atom_id res chain seq x y z
N MET A 1 8.44 63.83 36.43
CA MET A 1 9.69 63.09 36.13
C MET A 1 9.64 62.67 34.66
N PRO A 2 10.76 62.77 33.91
CA PRO A 2 10.75 63.00 32.46
C PRO A 2 11.05 61.72 31.64
N PHE A 3 11.21 61.92 30.33
CA PHE A 3 11.76 61.02 29.28
C PHE A 3 10.72 60.13 28.57
N GLN A 4 10.56 60.11 27.23
CA GLN A 4 11.34 60.53 26.05
C GLN A 4 10.37 60.73 24.85
N ASN A 5 10.48 61.81 24.04
CA ASN A 5 11.31 61.98 22.81
C ASN A 5 10.91 61.05 21.64
N LEU A 6 10.93 61.41 20.35
CA LEU A 6 11.06 62.63 19.55
C LEU A 6 10.97 62.18 18.07
N GLY A 7 10.49 63.05 17.18
CA GLY A 7 10.94 63.13 15.78
C GLY A 7 10.17 62.32 14.74
N SER A 8 10.09 62.73 13.47
CA SER A 8 10.40 64.00 12.80
C SER A 8 9.89 63.86 11.35
N VAL A 9 9.20 64.90 10.89
CA VAL A 9 9.02 65.39 9.50
C VAL A 9 10.11 64.93 8.54
N ILE A 10 9.76 64.47 7.31
CA ILE A 10 10.33 64.90 6.00
C ILE A 10 9.39 64.49 4.83
N THR A 11 9.01 65.43 3.95
CA THR A 11 8.48 65.18 2.59
C THR A 11 9.63 65.12 1.58
N PRO A 12 9.52 64.35 0.49
CA PRO A 12 10.02 64.90 -0.77
C PRO A 12 9.24 64.51 -2.05
N HIS A 13 9.01 65.53 -2.86
CA HIS A 13 9.34 65.64 -4.29
C HIS A 13 9.08 64.45 -5.25
N CYS A 14 8.07 64.61 -6.11
CA CYS A 14 7.85 63.77 -7.29
C CYS A 14 8.62 64.36 -8.49
N LYS A 15 9.67 63.65 -8.96
CA LYS A 15 10.27 63.83 -10.29
C LYS A 15 9.80 62.69 -11.19
N ARG A 16 9.29 63.04 -12.38
CA ARG A 16 8.89 62.12 -13.45
C ARG A 16 10.14 61.66 -14.20
N ASP A 17 10.34 60.35 -14.27
CA ASP A 17 11.35 59.68 -15.10
C ASP A 17 10.72 59.26 -16.45
N PRO A 18 11.34 59.50 -17.63
CA PRO A 18 10.72 59.27 -18.94
C PRO A 18 10.84 57.83 -19.48
N ASP A 19 11.62 56.94 -18.85
CA ASP A 19 12.04 55.67 -19.47
C ASP A 19 11.35 54.41 -18.93
N ARG A 20 10.08 54.51 -18.50
CA ARG A 20 9.34 53.37 -17.95
C ARG A 20 8.75 52.50 -19.06
N VAL A 21 9.58 51.59 -19.59
CA VAL A 21 9.15 50.50 -20.48
C VAL A 21 8.14 49.62 -19.73
N PHE A 22 6.89 49.59 -20.20
CA PHE A 22 5.83 48.74 -19.65
C PHE A 22 6.13 47.27 -20.01
N PHE A 23 6.74 46.55 -19.08
CA PHE A 23 6.91 45.11 -19.17
C PHE A 23 5.55 44.44 -18.87
N VAL A 24 4.76 44.20 -19.92
CA VAL A 24 3.53 43.42 -19.84
C VAL A 24 3.92 41.96 -19.58
N GLN A 25 3.82 41.51 -18.34
CA GLN A 25 4.02 40.10 -18.03
C GLN A 25 2.94 39.26 -18.73
N PRO A 26 3.31 38.16 -19.40
CA PRO A 26 2.32 37.25 -19.97
C PRO A 26 1.49 36.68 -18.82
N ARG A 27 0.18 36.92 -18.90
CA ARG A 27 -0.83 36.37 -18.00
C ARG A 27 -0.80 34.85 -18.16
N PHE A 28 0.04 34.19 -17.36
CA PHE A 28 0.06 32.74 -17.23
C PHE A 28 -1.37 32.34 -16.86
N LEU A 29 -2.06 31.69 -17.79
CA LEU A 29 -3.34 31.05 -17.51
C LEU A 29 -3.05 30.03 -16.41
N PHE A 30 -3.43 30.39 -15.18
CA PHE A 30 -3.49 29.46 -14.07
C PHE A 30 -4.59 28.46 -14.44
N LEU A 31 -4.23 27.36 -15.11
CA LEU A 31 -5.13 26.24 -15.23
C LEU A 31 -5.41 25.76 -13.80
N PRO A 32 -6.67 25.75 -13.32
CA PRO A 32 -6.99 25.10 -12.06
C PRO A 32 -6.38 23.69 -12.03
N PRO A 33 -5.80 23.27 -10.89
CA PRO A 33 -5.26 21.92 -10.75
C PRO A 33 -6.37 20.93 -11.12
N LYS A 34 -6.05 19.99 -12.02
CA LYS A 34 -7.00 18.98 -12.48
C LYS A 34 -7.67 18.34 -11.26
N PRO A 35 -9.01 18.22 -11.23
CA PRO A 35 -9.69 17.58 -10.11
C PRO A 35 -9.10 16.17 -9.94
N LYS A 36 -8.65 15.85 -8.73
CA LYS A 36 -8.26 14.48 -8.38
C LYS A 36 -9.51 13.63 -8.54
N THR A 37 -9.61 12.89 -9.65
CA THR A 37 -10.63 11.87 -9.83
C THR A 37 -10.50 10.90 -8.66
N THR A 38 -11.38 11.01 -7.68
CA THR A 38 -11.48 10.06 -6.58
C THR A 38 -12.07 8.78 -7.15
N MET A 39 -11.23 7.99 -7.81
CA MET A 39 -11.55 6.61 -8.13
C MET A 39 -11.86 5.91 -6.80
N THR A 40 -13.05 5.33 -6.68
CA THR A 40 -13.41 4.51 -5.53
C THR A 40 -12.43 3.35 -5.47
N ARG A 41 -11.65 3.27 -4.39
CA ARG A 41 -10.68 2.18 -4.21
C ARG A 41 -11.41 0.86 -4.10
N LYS A 42 -10.94 -0.17 -4.82
CA LYS A 42 -11.50 -1.52 -4.73
C LYS A 42 -10.99 -2.22 -3.48
N ASN A 43 -11.87 -2.89 -2.75
CA ASN A 43 -11.51 -3.66 -1.55
C ASN A 43 -11.05 -5.06 -1.96
N VAL A 44 -9.80 -5.38 -1.68
CA VAL A 44 -9.18 -6.67 -2.06
C VAL A 44 -8.75 -7.41 -0.81
N LEU A 45 -9.20 -8.65 -0.65
CA LEU A 45 -8.82 -9.52 0.47
C LEU A 45 -7.81 -10.59 0.03
N PHE A 46 -6.68 -10.68 0.71
CA PHE A 46 -5.71 -11.77 0.61
C PHE A 46 -5.92 -12.76 1.75
N LEU A 47 -6.30 -13.99 1.41
CA LEU A 47 -6.67 -15.01 2.37
C LEU A 47 -5.65 -16.16 2.37
N CYS A 48 -5.16 -16.51 3.56
CA CYS A 48 -4.40 -17.75 3.76
C CYS A 48 -4.87 -18.48 5.03
N THR A 49 -4.33 -19.67 5.34
CA THR A 49 -4.76 -20.41 6.53
C THR A 49 -4.52 -19.64 7.84
N GLY A 50 -3.27 -19.22 8.11
CA GLY A 50 -2.90 -18.66 9.42
C GLY A 50 -2.68 -17.14 9.52
N ASN A 51 -2.92 -16.40 8.45
CA ASN A 51 -2.61 -14.96 8.27
C ASN A 51 -1.22 -14.50 8.77
N SER A 52 -0.21 -15.36 8.58
CA SER A 52 1.10 -15.16 9.20
C SER A 52 2.21 -14.79 8.22
N CYS A 53 2.17 -15.31 6.98
CA CYS A 53 3.25 -15.16 5.98
C CYS A 53 2.72 -14.62 4.65
N ARG A 54 2.23 -15.51 3.77
CA ARG A 54 1.88 -15.21 2.37
C ARG A 54 0.87 -14.07 2.23
N SER A 55 -0.21 -14.08 3.01
CA SER A 55 -1.23 -13.02 2.92
C SER A 55 -0.76 -11.66 3.46
N GLN A 56 0.16 -11.64 4.43
CA GLN A 56 0.78 -10.41 4.95
C GLN A 56 1.75 -9.81 3.93
N ILE A 57 2.56 -10.67 3.30
CA ILE A 57 3.45 -10.27 2.20
C ILE A 57 2.63 -9.71 1.03
N ALA A 58 1.54 -10.38 0.66
CA ALA A 58 0.65 -9.93 -0.40
C ALA A 58 -0.02 -8.58 -0.07
N GLU A 59 -0.52 -8.38 1.15
CA GLU A 59 -1.05 -7.09 1.59
C GLU A 59 0.02 -5.98 1.53
N GLY A 60 1.25 -6.28 1.98
CA GLY A 60 2.39 -5.35 1.90
C GLY A 60 2.68 -4.89 0.48
N TRP A 61 2.83 -5.84 -0.45
CA TRP A 61 3.06 -5.52 -1.86
C TRP A 61 1.90 -4.79 -2.51
N ALA A 62 0.66 -5.21 -2.23
CA ALA A 62 -0.54 -4.59 -2.77
C ALA A 62 -0.66 -3.13 -2.31
N ARG A 63 -0.36 -2.85 -1.05
CA ARG A 63 -0.34 -1.49 -0.50
C ARG A 63 0.77 -0.65 -1.12
N HIS A 64 1.94 -1.25 -1.35
CA HIS A 64 3.10 -0.57 -1.94
C HIS A 64 2.87 -0.18 -3.41
N PHE A 65 2.40 -1.10 -4.25
CA PHE A 65 2.24 -0.84 -5.69
C PHE A 65 0.90 -0.22 -6.07
N HIS A 66 -0.17 -0.59 -5.37
CA HIS A 66 -1.54 -0.29 -5.81
C HIS A 66 -2.37 0.48 -4.78
N GLY A 67 -1.78 0.95 -3.68
CA GLY A 67 -2.50 1.58 -2.55
C GLY A 67 -3.38 2.81 -2.90
N ASP A 68 -3.12 3.46 -4.03
CA ASP A 68 -3.94 4.55 -4.55
C ASP A 68 -5.23 4.05 -5.24
N SER A 69 -5.23 2.81 -5.73
CA SER A 69 -6.32 2.21 -6.52
C SER A 69 -7.08 1.11 -5.78
N ILE A 70 -6.45 0.45 -4.81
CA ILE A 70 -7.04 -0.61 -4.00
C ILE A 70 -6.87 -0.35 -2.52
N GLN A 71 -7.81 -0.86 -1.75
CA GLN A 71 -7.71 -1.00 -0.32
C GLN A 71 -7.43 -2.48 -0.01
N PRO A 72 -6.17 -2.86 0.26
CA PRO A 72 -5.82 -4.24 0.53
C PRO A 72 -6.15 -4.59 1.98
N TYR A 73 -6.62 -5.81 2.16
CA TYR A 73 -6.87 -6.48 3.44
C TYR A 73 -6.20 -7.85 3.40
N SER A 74 -5.65 -8.30 4.51
CA SER A 74 -5.32 -9.71 4.74
C SER A 74 -6.11 -10.29 5.89
N ALA A 75 -6.40 -11.59 5.80
CA ALA A 75 -7.01 -12.36 6.88
C ALA A 75 -6.63 -13.85 6.77
N GLY A 76 -7.04 -14.63 7.76
CA GLY A 76 -6.91 -16.08 7.72
C GLY A 76 -8.00 -16.81 8.47
N ILE A 77 -8.09 -18.11 8.22
CA ILE A 77 -9.02 -19.02 8.92
C ILE A 77 -8.65 -19.05 10.41
N GLU A 78 -7.35 -19.06 10.67
CA GLU A 78 -6.73 -18.98 11.97
C GLU A 78 -5.82 -17.74 12.01
N ALA A 79 -5.54 -17.26 13.22
CA ALA A 79 -4.63 -16.15 13.44
C ALA A 79 -3.44 -16.65 14.28
N HIS A 80 -2.31 -16.92 13.61
CA HIS A 80 -1.09 -17.42 14.27
C HIS A 80 -0.09 -16.32 14.62
N GLY A 81 -0.43 -15.05 14.38
CA GLY A 81 0.48 -13.93 14.60
C GLY A 81 1.40 -13.65 13.40
N MET A 82 2.04 -12.49 13.42
CA MET A 82 2.96 -12.05 12.37
C MET A 82 4.24 -12.89 12.38
N ASN A 83 4.63 -13.43 11.22
CA ASN A 83 5.88 -14.17 11.11
C ASN A 83 7.09 -13.21 11.06
N PRO A 84 8.07 -13.32 11.97
CA PRO A 84 9.26 -12.47 11.99
C PRO A 84 10.08 -12.51 10.70
N ASN A 85 10.23 -13.68 10.08
CA ASN A 85 10.98 -13.84 8.84
C ASN A 85 10.28 -13.16 7.67
N ALA A 86 8.94 -13.21 7.63
CA ALA A 86 8.17 -12.47 6.63
C ALA A 86 8.37 -10.96 6.76
N MET A 87 8.40 -10.44 8.00
CA MET A 87 8.71 -9.03 8.26
C MET A 87 10.14 -8.67 7.85
N ALA A 88 11.11 -9.55 8.14
CA ALA A 88 12.51 -9.36 7.79
C ALA A 88 12.70 -9.26 6.26
N VAL A 89 12.20 -10.23 5.49
CA VAL A 89 12.39 -10.23 4.02
C VAL A 89 11.62 -9.11 3.31
N MET A 90 10.50 -8.65 3.87
CA MET A 90 9.79 -7.49 3.33
C MET A 90 10.55 -6.20 3.60
N LYS A 91 11.11 -6.05 4.81
CA LYS A 91 11.95 -4.92 5.18
C LYS A 91 13.22 -4.85 4.33
N GLU A 92 13.85 -5.99 4.02
CA GLU A 92 14.96 -6.07 3.07
C GLU A 92 14.60 -5.48 1.70
N ALA A 93 13.36 -5.70 1.25
CA ALA A 93 12.85 -5.20 -0.02
C ALA A 93 12.31 -3.76 0.05
N GLY A 94 12.45 -3.08 1.19
CA GLY A 94 12.02 -1.70 1.39
C GLY A 94 10.54 -1.53 1.72
N VAL A 95 9.81 -2.60 2.05
CA VAL A 95 8.39 -2.55 2.41
C VAL A 95 8.21 -2.94 3.88
N ASP A 96 7.73 -2.00 4.69
CA ASP A 96 7.42 -2.28 6.09
C ASP A 96 6.00 -2.82 6.24
N ILE A 97 5.88 -4.04 6.78
CA ILE A 97 4.60 -4.68 7.09
C ILE A 97 4.34 -4.78 8.60
N SER A 98 5.18 -4.17 9.45
CA SER A 98 5.08 -4.25 10.91
C SER A 98 3.82 -3.61 11.48
N SER A 99 3.20 -2.67 10.75
CA SER A 99 1.91 -2.06 11.12
C SER A 99 0.71 -2.96 10.84
N GLN A 100 0.91 -4.09 10.14
CA GLN A 100 -0.15 -5.06 9.84
C GLN A 100 -0.32 -6.01 11.02
N SER A 101 -1.47 -6.69 11.05
CA SER A 101 -1.79 -7.63 12.12
C SER A 101 -2.43 -8.89 11.57
N SER A 102 -2.13 -10.01 12.23
CA SER A 102 -2.77 -11.30 11.98
C SER A 102 -4.20 -11.25 12.53
N LYS A 103 -5.20 -11.41 11.67
CA LYS A 103 -6.62 -11.32 11.99
C LYS A 103 -7.41 -12.48 11.37
N LEU A 104 -8.54 -12.80 11.99
CA LEU A 104 -9.46 -13.81 11.49
C LEU A 104 -10.27 -13.28 10.31
N ALA A 105 -10.59 -14.17 9.38
CA ALA A 105 -11.53 -14.00 8.28
C ALA A 105 -12.84 -13.34 8.70
N ASP A 106 -13.36 -13.69 9.88
CA ASP A 106 -14.60 -13.16 10.43
C ASP A 106 -14.54 -11.64 10.70
N THR A 107 -13.35 -11.08 10.92
CA THR A 107 -13.18 -9.64 11.18
C THR A 107 -13.38 -8.76 9.94
N VAL A 108 -13.32 -9.36 8.74
CA VAL A 108 -13.45 -8.65 7.46
C VAL A 108 -14.74 -9.00 6.71
N LYS A 109 -15.65 -9.76 7.34
CA LYS A 109 -16.91 -10.21 6.71
C LYS A 109 -17.86 -9.07 6.33
N ASP A 110 -17.84 -7.99 7.11
CA ASP A 110 -18.71 -6.83 6.93
C ASP A 110 -18.09 -5.80 5.97
N VAL A 111 -16.87 -6.05 5.49
CA VAL A 111 -16.23 -5.22 4.47
C VAL A 111 -16.86 -5.54 3.11
N PRO A 112 -17.29 -4.53 2.32
CA PRO A 112 -17.77 -4.76 0.97
C PRO A 112 -16.59 -5.10 0.05
N LEU A 113 -16.20 -6.37 0.05
CA LEU A 113 -15.10 -6.88 -0.77
C LEU A 113 -15.50 -6.98 -2.24
N ASP A 114 -14.63 -6.51 -3.13
CA ASP A 114 -14.80 -6.66 -4.57
C ASP A 114 -14.12 -7.94 -5.05
N LEU A 115 -12.91 -8.21 -4.54
CA LEU A 115 -12.06 -9.33 -4.96
C LEU A 115 -11.45 -10.05 -3.74
N VAL A 116 -11.53 -11.38 -3.74
CA VAL A 116 -10.87 -12.26 -2.76
C VAL A 116 -9.83 -13.10 -3.47
N ILE A 117 -8.59 -13.08 -2.97
CA ILE A 117 -7.47 -13.82 -3.51
C ILE A 117 -7.00 -14.80 -2.44
N THR A 118 -7.16 -16.09 -2.72
CA THR A 118 -6.61 -17.15 -1.85
C THR A 118 -5.18 -17.44 -2.27
N VAL A 119 -4.24 -17.33 -1.32
CA VAL A 119 -2.79 -17.44 -1.59
C VAL A 119 -2.18 -18.76 -1.08
N CYS A 120 -3.01 -19.75 -0.77
CA CYS A 120 -2.59 -21.05 -0.25
C CYS A 120 -2.16 -21.97 -1.40
N GLY A 121 -1.04 -22.69 -1.27
CA GLY A 121 -0.59 -23.66 -2.29
C GLY A 121 -1.44 -24.93 -2.42
N HIS A 122 -2.27 -25.26 -1.42
CA HIS A 122 -3.19 -26.41 -1.50
C HIS A 122 -4.62 -25.88 -1.63
N ALA A 123 -5.32 -26.31 -2.68
CA ALA A 123 -6.71 -25.95 -2.95
C ALA A 123 -7.70 -26.47 -1.88
N ASP A 124 -7.27 -27.36 -0.97
CA ASP A 124 -8.15 -28.19 -0.13
C ASP A 124 -8.18 -27.88 1.38
N GLU A 125 -7.33 -27.01 1.93
CA GLU A 125 -7.26 -26.89 3.40
C GLU A 125 -8.18 -25.77 3.92
N ASN A 126 -9.45 -26.14 4.10
CA ASN A 126 -10.44 -25.50 4.98
C ASN A 126 -10.77 -24.02 4.72
N CYS A 127 -10.45 -23.47 3.55
CA CYS A 127 -10.84 -22.10 3.24
C CYS A 127 -12.37 -22.01 3.27
N PRO A 128 -12.99 -21.33 4.26
CA PRO A 128 -14.42 -21.17 4.26
C PRO A 128 -14.73 -20.42 2.98
N MET A 129 -15.55 -21.03 2.11
CA MET A 129 -16.12 -20.31 0.97
C MET A 129 -16.77 -19.07 1.56
N PHE A 130 -16.10 -17.94 1.44
CA PHE A 130 -16.63 -16.68 1.90
C PHE A 130 -17.93 -16.49 1.11
N LEU A 131 -19.06 -16.49 1.82
CA LEU A 131 -20.40 -16.22 1.27
C LEU A 131 -20.52 -14.73 0.90
N THR A 132 -19.47 -14.16 0.33
CA THR A 132 -19.40 -12.81 -0.20
C THR A 132 -19.79 -12.84 -1.67
N LYS A 133 -20.48 -11.81 -2.15
CA LYS A 133 -20.73 -11.60 -3.59
C LYS A 133 -19.45 -11.29 -4.39
N ALA A 134 -18.33 -11.15 -3.70
CA ALA A 134 -17.02 -10.84 -4.26
C ALA A 134 -16.54 -11.96 -5.18
N LYS A 135 -15.80 -11.57 -6.23
CA LYS A 135 -15.13 -12.54 -7.09
C LYS A 135 -14.00 -13.20 -6.31
N THR A 136 -13.88 -14.52 -6.39
CA THR A 136 -12.79 -15.27 -5.73
C THR A 136 -11.82 -15.81 -6.77
N VAL A 137 -10.52 -15.61 -6.55
CA VAL A 137 -9.42 -16.11 -7.39
C VAL A 137 -8.47 -16.90 -6.51
N HIS A 138 -7.98 -18.03 -7.03
CA HIS A 138 -6.98 -18.85 -6.36
C HIS A 138 -5.62 -18.70 -7.03
N VAL A 139 -4.60 -18.44 -6.21
CA VAL A 139 -3.22 -18.30 -6.64
C VAL A 139 -2.34 -19.04 -5.64
N GLY A 140 -1.89 -20.23 -6.02
CA GLY A 140 -1.09 -21.07 -5.13
C GLY A 140 0.33 -20.56 -5.01
N PHE A 141 0.80 -20.36 -3.77
CA PHE A 141 2.20 -20.17 -3.44
C PHE A 141 2.65 -21.19 -2.41
N ASP A 142 3.89 -21.66 -2.55
CA ASP A 142 4.53 -22.54 -1.57
C ASP A 142 4.55 -21.90 -0.19
N ASP A 143 4.54 -22.71 0.86
CA ASP A 143 4.54 -22.22 2.23
C ASP A 143 5.98 -22.00 2.73
N PRO A 144 6.44 -20.75 2.92
CA PRO A 144 7.84 -20.49 3.30
C PRO A 144 8.25 -21.19 4.61
N PRO A 145 7.41 -21.21 5.68
CA PRO A 145 7.71 -21.97 6.89
C PRO A 145 7.90 -23.48 6.65
N LYS A 146 7.22 -24.08 5.68
CA LYS A 146 7.39 -25.52 5.36
C LYS A 146 8.72 -25.74 4.65
N LEU A 147 9.06 -24.90 3.67
CA LEU A 147 10.34 -24.95 2.96
C LEU A 147 11.53 -24.72 3.90
N ALA A 148 11.39 -23.74 4.81
CA ALA A 148 12.41 -23.41 5.79
C ALA A 148 12.70 -24.55 6.79
N LYS A 149 11.82 -25.54 6.96
CA LYS A 149 12.09 -26.72 7.81
C LYS A 149 13.17 -27.63 7.23
N GLU A 150 13.34 -27.61 5.92
CA GLU A 150 14.36 -28.42 5.22
C GLU A 150 15.71 -27.70 5.16
N ALA A 151 15.73 -26.41 5.50
CA ALA A 151 16.93 -25.59 5.51
C ALA A 151 17.89 -26.02 6.63
N LYS A 152 19.19 -26.02 6.30
CA LYS A 152 20.27 -26.35 7.25
C LYS A 152 20.77 -25.14 8.02
N THR A 153 20.49 -23.93 7.51
CA THR A 153 20.92 -22.66 8.09
C THR A 153 19.77 -21.65 8.09
N GLU A 154 19.88 -20.63 8.94
CA GLU A 154 18.91 -19.54 9.00
C GLU A 154 18.84 -18.74 7.68
N GLU A 155 19.97 -18.56 6.99
CA GLU A 155 19.94 -17.87 5.69
C GLU A 155 19.27 -18.69 4.59
N GLU A 156 19.51 -20.00 4.56
CA GLU A 156 18.80 -20.87 3.62
C GLU A 156 17.29 -20.90 3.90
N ALA A 157 16.90 -20.78 5.18
CA ALA A 157 15.51 -20.60 5.55
C ALA A 157 14.96 -19.25 5.02
N LEU A 158 15.70 -18.15 5.17
CA LEU A 158 15.29 -16.84 4.65
C LEU A 158 15.23 -16.81 3.12
N ASP A 159 16.08 -17.55 2.42
CA ASP A 159 16.04 -17.66 0.95
C ASP A 159 14.71 -18.24 0.46
N ALA A 160 14.12 -19.20 1.18
CA ALA A 160 12.78 -19.69 0.88
C ALA A 160 11.71 -18.60 1.02
N TYR A 161 11.84 -17.72 2.03
CA TYR A 161 10.95 -16.57 2.20
C TYR A 161 11.17 -15.51 1.11
N ARG A 162 12.43 -15.24 0.71
CA ARG A 162 12.76 -14.29 -0.38
C ARG A 162 12.19 -14.77 -1.71
N ARG A 163 12.31 -16.07 -2.02
CA ARG A 163 11.72 -16.67 -3.23
C ARG A 163 10.21 -16.43 -3.28
N VAL A 164 9.48 -16.84 -2.25
CA VAL A 164 8.02 -16.70 -2.23
C VAL A 164 7.61 -15.22 -2.18
N ARG A 165 8.37 -14.36 -1.50
CA ARG A 165 8.15 -12.90 -1.50
C ARG A 165 8.18 -12.35 -2.92
N ASP A 166 9.17 -12.74 -3.72
CA ASP A 166 9.36 -12.24 -5.07
C ASP A 166 8.33 -12.82 -6.04
N GLU A 167 7.94 -14.08 -5.88
CA GLU A 167 6.81 -14.67 -6.62
C GLU A 167 5.49 -13.93 -6.35
N ILE A 168 5.21 -13.61 -5.08
CA ILE A 168 4.02 -12.82 -4.72
C ILE A 168 4.14 -11.41 -5.28
N ARG A 169 5.32 -10.78 -5.22
CA ARG A 169 5.57 -9.44 -5.79
C ARG A 169 5.20 -9.43 -7.28
N ASP A 170 5.70 -10.40 -8.03
CA ASP A 170 5.50 -10.48 -9.48
C ASP A 170 4.03 -10.72 -9.83
N PHE A 171 3.31 -11.53 -9.03
CA PHE A 171 1.86 -11.67 -9.14
C PHE A 171 1.12 -10.34 -8.88
N ILE A 172 1.44 -9.66 -7.78
CA ILE A 172 0.79 -8.39 -7.41
C ILE A 172 1.05 -7.31 -8.45
N GLN A 173 2.26 -7.24 -9.00
CA GLN A 173 2.62 -6.21 -9.96
C GLN A 173 1.97 -6.45 -11.33
N ASN A 174 1.97 -7.70 -11.81
CA ASN A 174 1.64 -7.99 -13.20
C ASN A 174 0.24 -8.58 -13.39
N GLN A 175 -0.22 -9.45 -12.48
CA GLN A 175 -1.46 -10.21 -12.67
C GLN A 175 -2.65 -9.62 -11.92
N LEU A 176 -2.42 -9.02 -10.74
CA LEU A 176 -3.48 -8.39 -9.96
C LEU A 176 -4.25 -7.30 -10.75
N PRO A 177 -3.60 -6.41 -11.52
CA PRO A 177 -4.32 -5.39 -12.30
C PRO A 177 -5.30 -5.98 -13.32
N GLU A 178 -4.97 -7.12 -13.92
CA GLU A 178 -5.85 -7.81 -14.86
C GLU A 178 -7.08 -8.37 -14.14
N LYS A 179 -6.86 -9.03 -13.00
CA LYS A 179 -7.95 -9.58 -12.18
C LYS A 179 -8.89 -8.49 -11.68
N LEU A 180 -8.36 -7.30 -11.35
CA LEU A 180 -9.16 -6.14 -10.95
C LEU A 180 -10.00 -5.55 -12.06
N ARG A 181 -9.68 -5.75 -13.35
CA ARG A 181 -10.52 -5.28 -14.48
C ARG A 181 -11.72 -6.18 -14.71
N GLU A 182 -11.66 -7.41 -14.26
CA GLU A 182 -12.71 -8.41 -14.43
C GLU A 182 -13.78 -8.37 -13.31
N VAL A 183 -13.73 -7.35 -12.44
CA VAL A 183 -14.65 -7.10 -11.30
C VAL A 183 -15.12 -5.67 -11.35
#